data_AF-A0A938JA20-F1
#
_entry.id   AF-A0A938JA20-F1
#
_cell.length_a   1.000
_cell.length_b   1.000
_cell.length_c   1.000
_cell.angle_alpha   90.00
_cell.angle_beta   90.00
_cell.angle_gamma   90.00
#
_symmetry.space_group_name_H-M   'P 1'
#
loop_
_entity.id
_entity.type
_entity.pdbx_description
1 polymer ?
#
loop_
_entity_poly.entity_id
_entity_poly.type
_entity_poly.pdbx_seq_one_letter_code
_entity_poly.pdbx_strand_id
1 'polypeptide(L)'
;MASTETAVRRTDMEQDSAARAREAIRAGDTETALRELDGILAEEKPIHDLYGDMAASFLTYIADKLGEEAVDESWRHVADDIWKPVLMHFKETGDLPGLAQAFVAFLKSHRYDFEVWEDDEKWVFKANYCTSGERMVVEGKVEGQGGDGPHAFGATKKAYPWSFDTTGLPYYDVHSALWMKLLPAEWGWDVMDCVYQTKGNGAFAVTEYVLYKAPR
;
A
#
# COMPACT_ATOMS: atom_id res chain seq x y z
N MET A 1 31.06 -43.94 12.58
CA MET A 1 29.59 -43.93 12.51
C MET A 1 29.16 -42.49 12.75
N ALA A 2 28.65 -41.81 11.73
CA ALA A 2 28.13 -40.46 11.91
C ALA A 2 26.78 -40.55 12.65
N SER A 3 26.68 -39.85 13.77
CA SER A 3 25.42 -39.67 14.50
C SER A 3 24.47 -38.89 13.60
N THR A 4 23.42 -39.55 13.12
CA THR A 4 22.25 -38.86 12.58
C THR A 4 21.50 -38.28 13.76
N GLU A 5 21.73 -37.00 14.06
CA GLU A 5 20.86 -36.25 14.96
C GLU A 5 19.45 -36.26 14.39
N THR A 6 18.50 -36.81 15.16
CA THR A 6 17.10 -36.88 14.78
C THR A 6 16.54 -35.46 14.78
N ALA A 7 16.03 -35.00 13.64
CA ALA A 7 15.41 -33.68 13.52
C ALA A 7 14.25 -33.52 14.54
N VAL A 8 14.20 -32.38 15.22
CA VAL A 8 13.15 -32.03 16.20
C VAL A 8 12.17 -31.06 15.56
N ARG A 9 10.86 -31.32 15.72
CA ARG A 9 9.79 -30.42 15.23
C ARG A 9 9.70 -29.17 16.13
N ARG A 10 9.77 -27.99 15.52
CA ARG A 10 9.67 -26.68 16.18
C ARG A 10 8.22 -26.19 16.22
N THR A 11 7.38 -26.84 17.02
CA THR A 11 5.95 -26.47 17.18
C THR A 11 5.77 -25.04 17.70
N ASP A 12 6.77 -24.51 18.40
CA ASP A 12 6.84 -23.12 18.84
C ASP A 12 6.88 -22.11 17.68
N MET A 13 7.37 -22.52 16.51
CA MET A 13 7.41 -21.68 15.29
C MET A 13 6.21 -21.89 14.37
N GLU A 14 5.32 -22.85 14.68
CA GLU A 14 4.18 -23.19 13.83
C GLU A 14 2.90 -22.43 14.22
N GLN A 15 2.82 -21.96 15.46
CA GLN A 15 1.69 -21.17 15.93
C GLN A 15 1.87 -19.71 15.51
N ASP A 16 0.81 -19.12 14.96
CA ASP A 16 0.73 -17.67 14.77
C ASP A 16 0.29 -16.96 16.05
N SER A 17 0.44 -15.64 16.06
CA SER A 17 0.01 -14.78 17.16
C SER A 17 -1.49 -14.94 17.47
N ALA A 18 -2.33 -15.15 16.46
CA ALA A 18 -3.77 -15.32 16.65
C ALA A 18 -4.10 -16.61 17.42
N ALA A 19 -3.40 -17.71 17.16
CA ALA A 19 -3.53 -18.97 17.86
C ALA A 19 -3.10 -18.83 19.33
N ARG A 20 -1.93 -18.21 19.57
CA ARG A 20 -1.42 -17.96 20.93
C ARG A 20 -2.34 -17.03 21.72
N ALA A 21 -2.90 -15.98 21.10
CA ALA A 21 -3.88 -15.10 21.72
C ALA A 21 -5.13 -15.87 22.18
N ARG A 22 -5.67 -16.75 21.33
CA ARG A 22 -6.85 -17.57 21.67
C ARG A 22 -6.57 -18.55 22.81
N GLU A 23 -5.38 -19.13 22.85
CA GLU A 23 -4.97 -20.02 23.95
C GLU A 23 -4.86 -19.24 25.27
N ALA A 24 -4.22 -18.07 25.26
CA ALA A 24 -4.11 -17.19 26.43
C ALA A 24 -5.48 -16.75 26.96
N ILE A 25 -6.41 -16.37 26.07
CA ILE A 25 -7.80 -16.03 26.45
C ILE A 25 -8.48 -17.21 27.16
N ARG A 26 -8.37 -18.43 26.63
CA ARG A 26 -8.97 -19.63 27.25
C ARG A 26 -8.35 -19.96 28.61
N ALA A 27 -7.07 -19.65 28.79
CA ALA A 27 -6.36 -19.83 30.05
C ALA A 27 -6.60 -18.71 31.08
N GLY A 28 -7.30 -17.63 30.69
CA GLY A 28 -7.48 -16.44 31.53
C GLY A 28 -6.23 -15.56 31.65
N ASP A 29 -5.22 -15.78 30.81
CA ASP A 29 -3.99 -14.98 30.77
C ASP A 29 -4.19 -13.76 29.86
N THR A 30 -4.70 -12.68 30.46
CA THR A 30 -4.99 -11.44 29.74
C THR A 30 -3.72 -10.73 29.25
N GLU A 31 -2.61 -10.82 30.00
CA GLU A 31 -1.37 -10.14 29.62
C GLU A 31 -0.78 -10.76 28.35
N THR A 32 -0.68 -12.09 28.30
CA THR A 32 -0.23 -12.78 27.08
C THR A 32 -1.21 -12.52 25.94
N ALA A 33 -2.53 -12.59 26.17
CA ALA A 33 -3.50 -12.34 25.12
C ALA A 33 -3.32 -10.95 24.46
N LEU A 34 -3.11 -9.89 25.25
CA LEU A 34 -2.88 -8.55 24.72
C LEU A 34 -1.58 -8.45 23.92
N ARG A 35 -0.49 -9.05 24.40
CA ARG A 35 0.79 -9.08 23.68
C ARG A 35 0.68 -9.78 22.34
N GLU A 36 -0.02 -10.91 22.29
CA GLU A 36 -0.19 -11.68 21.05
C GLU A 36 -1.12 -10.95 20.06
N LEU A 37 -2.08 -10.14 20.52
CA LEU A 37 -2.90 -9.31 19.61
C LEU A 37 -2.04 -8.30 18.82
N ASP A 38 -1.05 -7.68 19.46
CA ASP A 38 -0.07 -6.82 18.76
C ASP A 38 0.77 -7.62 17.76
N GLY A 39 1.06 -8.87 18.08
CA GLY A 39 1.82 -9.81 17.26
C GLY A 39 1.15 -10.16 15.93
N ILE A 40 -0.18 -10.17 15.85
CA ILE A 40 -0.93 -10.56 14.64
C ILE A 40 -0.50 -9.72 13.45
N LEU A 41 -0.50 -8.39 13.61
CA LEU A 41 -0.01 -7.52 12.54
C LEU A 41 1.52 -7.53 12.52
N ALA A 42 2.24 -7.65 13.63
CA ALA A 42 3.71 -7.67 13.57
C ALA A 42 4.27 -8.80 12.67
N GLU A 43 3.65 -9.99 12.69
CA GLU A 43 4.07 -11.16 11.92
C GLU A 43 4.01 -10.96 10.40
N GLU A 44 3.00 -10.23 9.91
CA GLU A 44 2.81 -9.97 8.47
C GLU A 44 3.64 -8.79 7.96
N LYS A 45 4.23 -7.96 8.84
CA LYS A 45 4.92 -6.72 8.45
C LYS A 45 6.09 -6.96 7.49
N PRO A 46 7.00 -7.92 7.76
CA PRO A 46 8.19 -8.08 6.93
C PRO A 46 7.85 -8.44 5.49
N ILE A 47 6.84 -9.30 5.28
CA ILE A 47 6.43 -9.70 3.93
C ILE A 47 5.65 -8.59 3.21
N HIS A 48 4.82 -7.84 3.94
CA HIS A 48 4.15 -6.64 3.42
C HIS A 48 5.15 -5.63 2.87
N ASP A 49 6.14 -5.24 3.68
CA ASP A 49 7.14 -4.24 3.28
C ASP A 49 8.03 -4.77 2.15
N LEU A 50 8.39 -6.05 2.18
CA LEU A 50 9.15 -6.71 1.13
C LEU A 50 8.43 -6.67 -0.22
N TYR A 51 7.11 -6.87 -0.25
CA TYR A 51 6.35 -6.79 -1.50
C TYR A 51 6.28 -5.36 -2.06
N GLY A 52 6.18 -4.35 -1.20
CA GLY A 52 6.34 -2.96 -1.63
C GLY A 52 7.72 -2.72 -2.23
N ASP A 53 8.78 -3.09 -1.51
CA ASP A 53 10.18 -2.93 -1.94
C ASP A 53 10.46 -3.72 -3.23
N MET A 54 9.87 -4.91 -3.38
CA MET A 54 9.97 -5.74 -4.60
C MET A 54 9.31 -5.05 -5.80
N ALA A 55 8.12 -4.47 -5.63
CA ALA A 55 7.47 -3.71 -6.69
C ALA A 55 8.31 -2.49 -7.09
N ALA A 56 8.81 -1.73 -6.11
CA ALA A 56 9.71 -0.60 -6.36
C ALA A 56 10.97 -1.03 -7.13
N SER A 57 11.55 -2.17 -6.77
CA SER A 57 12.72 -2.73 -7.47
C SER A 57 12.40 -3.12 -8.92
N PHE A 58 11.26 -3.76 -9.19
CA PHE A 58 10.86 -4.10 -10.56
C PHE A 58 10.65 -2.86 -11.41
N LEU A 59 9.99 -1.83 -10.87
CA LEU A 59 9.71 -0.59 -11.60
C LEU A 59 10.99 0.21 -11.86
N THR A 60 11.94 0.19 -10.92
CA THR A 60 13.28 0.74 -11.14
C THR A 60 13.98 0.04 -12.31
N TYR A 61 13.97 -1.29 -12.31
CA TYR A 61 14.55 -2.06 -13.41
C TYR A 61 13.85 -1.79 -14.75
N ILE A 62 12.52 -1.66 -14.75
CA ILE A 62 11.73 -1.33 -15.94
C ILE A 62 12.13 0.06 -16.47
N ALA A 63 12.19 1.07 -15.61
CA ALA A 63 12.62 2.41 -15.99
C ALA A 63 14.04 2.42 -16.57
N ASP A 64 14.99 1.73 -15.93
CA ASP A 64 16.38 1.66 -16.36
C ASP A 64 16.55 0.97 -17.72
N LYS A 65 15.69 0.00 -18.05
CA LYS A 65 15.78 -0.76 -19.29
C LYS A 65 14.92 -0.22 -20.42
N LEU A 66 13.77 0.33 -20.10
CA LEU A 66 12.70 0.64 -21.06
C LEU A 66 12.25 2.11 -21.02
N GLY A 67 12.71 2.90 -20.04
CA GLY A 67 12.31 4.30 -19.86
C GLY A 67 11.14 4.49 -18.90
N GLU A 68 10.90 5.74 -18.50
CA GLU A 68 9.87 6.08 -17.49
C GLU A 68 8.45 5.83 -18.00
N GLU A 69 8.23 5.96 -19.30
CA GLU A 69 6.95 5.67 -19.94
C GLU A 69 6.56 4.19 -19.77
N ALA A 70 7.52 3.27 -19.70
CA ALA A 70 7.24 1.86 -19.43
C ALA A 70 6.77 1.61 -17.99
N VAL A 71 7.05 2.52 -17.05
CA VAL A 71 6.50 2.47 -15.67
C VAL A 71 5.01 2.75 -15.69
N ASP A 72 4.57 3.76 -16.44
CA ASP A 72 3.13 4.06 -16.65
C ASP A 72 2.42 2.87 -17.30
N GLU A 73 2.97 2.35 -18.41
CA GLU A 73 2.41 1.18 -19.09
C GLU A 73 2.28 -0.03 -18.16
N SER A 74 3.30 -0.30 -17.34
CA SER A 74 3.30 -1.41 -16.39
C SER A 74 2.22 -1.24 -15.32
N TRP A 75 2.09 -0.06 -14.74
CA TRP A 75 1.07 0.20 -13.72
C TRP A 75 -0.35 0.20 -14.29
N ARG A 76 -0.54 0.67 -15.53
CA ARG A 76 -1.81 0.56 -16.25
C ARG A 76 -2.20 -0.88 -16.51
N HIS A 77 -1.25 -1.70 -16.95
CA HIS A 77 -1.46 -3.13 -17.15
C HIS A 77 -1.91 -3.83 -15.86
N VAL A 78 -1.20 -3.59 -14.75
CA VAL A 78 -1.60 -4.13 -13.44
C VAL A 78 -3.00 -3.63 -13.05
N ALA A 79 -3.29 -2.34 -13.28
CA ALA A 79 -4.60 -1.77 -12.96
C ALA A 79 -5.74 -2.49 -13.70
N ASP A 80 -5.59 -2.73 -15.00
CA ASP A 80 -6.58 -3.44 -15.81
C ASP A 80 -6.80 -4.88 -15.32
N ASP A 81 -5.73 -5.56 -14.88
CA ASP A 81 -5.79 -6.96 -14.44
C ASP A 81 -6.40 -7.14 -13.04
N ILE A 82 -6.05 -6.27 -12.08
CA ILE A 82 -6.38 -6.50 -10.66
C ILE A 82 -7.27 -5.42 -10.04
N TRP A 83 -7.17 -4.16 -10.47
CA TRP A 83 -7.89 -3.06 -9.83
C TRP A 83 -9.24 -2.78 -10.49
N LYS A 84 -9.25 -2.71 -11.82
CA LYS A 84 -10.45 -2.46 -12.62
C LYS A 84 -11.57 -3.47 -12.35
N PRO A 85 -11.33 -4.79 -12.25
CA PRO A 85 -12.41 -5.73 -11.95
C PRO A 85 -13.06 -5.47 -10.59
N VAL A 86 -12.25 -5.10 -9.58
CA VAL A 86 -12.74 -4.75 -8.24
C VAL A 86 -13.61 -3.49 -8.30
N LEU A 87 -13.09 -2.43 -8.92
CA LEU A 87 -13.79 -1.16 -8.99
C LEU A 87 -15.09 -1.28 -9.83
N MET A 88 -15.05 -1.96 -10.97
CA MET A 88 -16.23 -2.15 -11.82
C MET A 88 -17.28 -3.04 -11.15
N HIS A 89 -16.89 -4.00 -10.32
CA HIS A 89 -17.86 -4.76 -9.53
C HIS A 89 -18.73 -3.85 -8.64
N PHE A 90 -18.13 -2.91 -7.92
CA PHE A 90 -18.87 -1.94 -7.09
C PHE A 90 -19.72 -0.98 -7.93
N LYS A 91 -19.23 -0.59 -9.11
CA LYS A 91 -20.01 0.22 -10.07
C LYS A 91 -21.26 -0.51 -10.53
N GLU A 92 -21.12 -1.77 -10.92
CA GLU A 92 -22.20 -2.60 -11.46
C GLU A 92 -23.26 -2.94 -10.41
N THR A 93 -22.87 -3.14 -9.16
CA THR A 93 -23.79 -3.39 -8.05
C THR A 93 -24.38 -2.11 -7.44
N GLY A 94 -23.80 -0.94 -7.74
CA GLY A 94 -24.20 0.34 -7.17
C GLY A 94 -23.82 0.50 -5.69
N ASP A 95 -22.87 -0.28 -5.19
CA ASP A 95 -22.51 -0.34 -3.77
C ASP A 95 -21.30 0.57 -3.43
N LEU A 96 -21.50 1.90 -3.56
CA LEU A 96 -20.48 2.88 -3.16
C LEU A 96 -20.12 2.80 -1.66
N PRO A 97 -21.08 2.63 -0.71
CA PRO A 97 -20.73 2.45 0.70
C PRO A 97 -19.86 1.21 0.93
N GLY A 98 -20.12 0.10 0.21
CA GLY A 98 -19.27 -1.08 0.22
C GLY A 98 -17.87 -0.81 -0.30
N LEU A 99 -17.72 -0.02 -1.37
CA LEU A 99 -16.42 0.43 -1.87
C LEU A 99 -15.67 1.26 -0.80
N ALA A 100 -16.34 2.17 -0.10
CA ALA A 100 -15.74 2.93 0.99
C ALA A 100 -15.23 2.00 2.12
N GLN A 101 -16.04 1.01 2.52
CA GLN A 101 -15.64 0.03 3.54
C GLN A 101 -14.49 -0.87 3.07
N ALA A 102 -14.50 -1.31 1.82
CA ALA A 102 -13.41 -2.07 1.22
C ALA A 102 -12.12 -1.25 1.19
N PHE A 103 -12.22 0.06 0.91
CA PHE A 103 -11.07 0.96 0.96
C PHE A 103 -10.52 1.15 2.37
N VAL A 104 -11.38 1.24 3.40
CA VAL A 104 -10.96 1.21 4.81
C VAL A 104 -10.21 -0.09 5.13
N ALA A 105 -10.71 -1.23 4.68
CA ALA A 105 -10.04 -2.51 4.87
C ALA A 105 -8.67 -2.54 4.17
N PHE A 106 -8.59 -2.03 2.94
CA PHE A 106 -7.33 -1.86 2.20
C PHE A 106 -6.32 -1.01 2.99
N LEU A 107 -6.72 0.19 3.45
CA LEU A 107 -5.84 1.08 4.21
C LEU A 107 -5.38 0.46 5.54
N LYS A 108 -6.26 -0.29 6.24
CA LYS A 108 -5.89 -1.04 7.45
C LYS A 108 -4.90 -2.16 7.16
N SER A 109 -5.12 -2.94 6.11
CA SER A 109 -4.21 -4.02 5.70
C SER A 109 -2.87 -3.49 5.20
N HIS A 110 -2.85 -2.30 4.59
CA HIS A 110 -1.65 -1.52 4.29
C HIS A 110 -1.16 -0.65 5.46
N ARG A 111 -1.70 -0.83 6.66
CA ARG A 111 -1.23 -0.23 7.93
C ARG A 111 -1.13 1.29 7.93
N TYR A 112 -1.94 1.97 7.13
CA TYR A 112 -1.95 3.43 7.13
C TYR A 112 -2.30 3.94 8.53
N ASP A 113 -1.68 5.06 8.92
CA ASP A 113 -2.24 5.94 9.95
C ASP A 113 -3.19 6.90 9.24
N PHE A 114 -4.49 6.79 9.52
CA PHE A 114 -5.50 7.55 8.82
C PHE A 114 -6.75 7.82 9.64
N GLU A 115 -7.47 8.85 9.23
CA GLU A 115 -8.82 9.19 9.70
C GLU A 115 -9.82 9.11 8.54
N VAL A 116 -11.10 8.84 8.86
CA VAL A 116 -12.18 8.85 7.88
C VAL A 116 -13.16 9.95 8.22
N TRP A 117 -13.43 10.79 7.23
CA TRP A 117 -14.40 11.88 7.28
C TRP A 117 -15.46 11.62 6.20
N GLU A 118 -16.71 11.98 6.48
CA GLU A 118 -17.82 11.83 5.54
C GLU A 118 -18.70 13.07 5.59
N ASP A 119 -19.09 13.56 4.42
CA ASP A 119 -20.14 14.57 4.24
C ASP A 119 -21.18 14.06 3.22
N ASP A 120 -22.13 14.91 2.82
CA ASP A 120 -23.19 14.54 1.87
C ASP A 120 -22.68 14.21 0.45
N GLU A 121 -21.48 14.66 0.10
CA GLU A 121 -20.89 14.52 -1.23
C GLU A 121 -19.86 13.40 -1.33
N LYS A 122 -19.13 13.09 -0.25
CA LYS A 122 -17.95 12.22 -0.31
C LYS A 122 -17.50 11.64 1.03
N TRP A 123 -16.66 10.61 0.92
CA TRP A 123 -15.76 10.16 1.98
C TRP A 123 -14.35 10.72 1.72
N VAL A 124 -13.68 11.18 2.76
CA VAL A 124 -12.29 11.63 2.74
C VAL A 124 -11.48 10.79 3.74
N PHE A 125 -10.47 10.09 3.25
CA PHE A 125 -9.53 9.30 4.04
C PHE A 125 -8.25 10.12 4.20
N LYS A 126 -8.09 10.79 5.34
CA LYS A 126 -6.91 11.61 5.62
C LYS A 126 -5.77 10.72 6.06
N ALA A 127 -4.72 10.64 5.24
CA ALA A 127 -3.56 9.80 5.50
C ALA A 127 -2.50 10.61 6.25
N ASN A 128 -2.36 10.35 7.55
CA ASN A 128 -1.29 10.92 8.38
C ASN A 128 0.06 10.33 7.94
N TYR A 129 0.11 9.01 7.77
CA TYR A 129 1.30 8.29 7.32
C TYR A 129 0.95 7.10 6.41
N CYS A 130 1.60 7.05 5.25
CA CYS A 130 1.53 5.94 4.30
C CYS A 130 2.69 4.96 4.56
N THR A 131 2.41 3.68 4.80
CA THR A 131 3.46 2.69 5.10
C THR A 131 4.09 2.05 3.85
N SER A 132 3.73 2.52 2.66
CA SER A 132 4.29 2.04 1.40
C SER A 132 5.30 3.04 0.82
N GLY A 133 4.93 3.94 -0.08
CA GLY A 133 5.91 4.83 -0.72
C GLY A 133 6.47 5.93 0.18
N GLU A 134 5.64 6.52 1.03
CA GLU A 134 6.12 7.47 2.05
C GLU A 134 7.13 6.80 2.99
N ARG A 135 6.86 5.57 3.44
CA ARG A 135 7.84 4.75 4.18
C ARG A 135 9.14 4.58 3.41
N MET A 136 9.10 4.24 2.12
CA MET A 136 10.33 4.06 1.33
C MET A 136 11.17 5.34 1.31
N VAL A 137 10.54 6.52 1.20
CA VAL A 137 11.25 7.80 1.27
C VAL A 137 11.85 8.01 2.67
N VAL A 138 11.05 7.84 3.73
CA VAL A 138 11.48 8.04 5.11
C VAL A 138 12.60 7.08 5.53
N GLU A 139 12.56 5.83 5.05
CA GLU A 139 13.60 4.83 5.30
C GLU A 139 14.86 5.02 4.45
N GLY A 140 14.92 6.05 3.59
CA GLY A 140 16.05 6.27 2.69
C GLY A 140 16.20 5.12 1.70
N LYS A 141 15.11 4.75 1.02
CA LYS A 141 15.09 3.71 -0.03
C LYS A 141 14.81 4.26 -1.42
N VAL A 142 14.80 5.58 -1.58
CA VAL A 142 14.50 6.22 -2.86
C VAL A 142 15.68 7.07 -3.30
N GLU A 143 16.12 6.85 -4.53
CA GLU A 143 17.22 7.57 -5.16
C GLU A 143 16.97 9.09 -5.12
N GLY A 144 17.96 9.85 -4.67
CA GLY A 144 17.85 11.31 -4.53
C GLY A 144 17.04 11.78 -3.33
N GLN A 145 16.50 10.86 -2.51
CA GLN A 145 15.74 11.15 -1.29
C GLN A 145 16.29 10.37 -0.10
N GLY A 146 17.63 10.31 0.01
CA GLY A 146 18.32 9.62 1.09
C GLY A 146 18.64 8.15 0.81
N GLY A 147 18.18 7.58 -0.30
CA GLY A 147 18.56 6.23 -0.70
C GLY A 147 19.95 6.14 -1.32
N ASP A 148 20.80 5.31 -0.72
CA ASP A 148 22.09 4.87 -1.24
C ASP A 148 22.20 3.33 -1.27
N GLY A 149 23.05 2.81 -2.16
CA GLY A 149 23.36 1.37 -2.23
C GLY A 149 22.22 0.47 -2.79
N PRO A 150 22.08 -0.77 -2.31
CA PRO A 150 21.24 -1.81 -2.93
C PRO A 150 19.72 -1.53 -2.85
N HIS A 151 19.31 -0.50 -2.11
CA HIS A 151 17.93 -0.08 -1.95
C HIS A 151 17.69 1.33 -2.50
N ALA A 152 18.44 1.79 -3.50
CA ALA A 152 18.18 3.06 -4.19
C ALA A 152 17.09 2.87 -5.26
N PHE A 153 15.82 2.77 -4.85
CA PHE A 153 14.71 2.63 -5.80
C PHE A 153 14.53 3.91 -6.62
N GLY A 154 14.19 3.75 -7.89
CA GLY A 154 14.02 4.84 -8.85
C GLY A 154 12.80 5.71 -8.56
N ALA A 155 12.89 6.95 -9.04
CA ALA A 155 11.85 7.97 -8.95
C ALA A 155 11.80 8.78 -10.23
N THR A 156 10.67 9.42 -10.50
CA THR A 156 10.43 10.16 -11.74
C THR A 156 11.48 11.23 -11.98
N LYS A 157 12.05 11.27 -13.19
CA LYS A 157 13.03 12.29 -13.62
C LYS A 157 12.35 13.45 -14.32
N LYS A 158 11.14 13.24 -14.84
CA LYS A 158 10.28 14.30 -15.40
C LYS A 158 8.92 14.33 -14.71
N ALA A 159 8.25 15.47 -14.85
CA ALA A 159 6.85 15.63 -14.50
C ALA A 159 5.96 15.02 -15.59
N TYR A 160 5.05 14.15 -15.17
CA TYR A 160 4.04 13.50 -15.99
C TYR A 160 2.65 13.60 -15.34
N PRO A 161 1.55 13.54 -16.12
CA PRO A 161 0.20 13.48 -15.57
C PRO A 161 0.01 12.32 -14.57
N TRP A 162 0.61 11.16 -14.87
CA TRP A 162 0.62 9.97 -14.01
C TRP A 162 1.61 10.06 -12.83
N SER A 163 2.21 11.22 -12.61
CA SER A 163 3.10 11.50 -11.47
C SER A 163 2.73 12.79 -10.75
N PHE A 164 1.44 13.17 -10.79
CA PHE A 164 0.95 14.42 -10.21
C PHE A 164 1.66 15.68 -10.75
N ASP A 165 2.12 15.61 -12.00
CA ASP A 165 2.92 16.65 -12.63
C ASP A 165 4.17 17.05 -11.80
N THR A 166 4.75 16.09 -11.06
CA THR A 166 5.94 16.32 -10.25
C THR A 166 7.09 15.37 -10.60
N THR A 167 8.32 15.85 -10.40
CA THR A 167 9.54 15.03 -10.44
C THR A 167 9.84 14.46 -9.05
N GLY A 168 10.57 13.35 -9.00
CA GLY A 168 11.01 12.73 -7.74
C GLY A 168 9.92 11.91 -7.06
N LEU A 169 8.80 11.62 -7.73
CA LEU A 169 7.83 10.67 -7.20
C LEU A 169 8.42 9.26 -7.33
N PRO A 170 8.49 8.44 -6.25
CA PRO A 170 8.94 7.06 -6.37
C PRO A 170 8.15 6.35 -7.47
N TYR A 171 8.80 5.55 -8.32
CA TYR A 171 8.08 4.83 -9.38
C TYR A 171 7.00 3.91 -8.82
N TYR A 172 7.20 3.42 -7.59
CA TYR A 172 6.17 2.72 -6.84
C TYR A 172 4.90 3.56 -6.67
N ASP A 173 4.99 4.84 -6.26
CA ASP A 173 3.82 5.68 -5.95
C ASP A 173 3.03 6.18 -7.16
N VAL A 174 3.54 6.01 -8.37
CA VAL A 174 2.83 6.32 -9.63
C VAL A 174 1.46 5.62 -9.68
N HIS A 175 1.32 4.43 -9.09
CA HIS A 175 0.03 3.73 -9.04
C HIS A 175 -1.06 4.56 -8.34
N SER A 176 -0.73 5.43 -7.39
CA SER A 176 -1.76 6.26 -6.73
C SER A 176 -2.36 7.28 -7.69
N ALA A 177 -1.56 7.95 -8.51
CA ALA A 177 -2.06 8.86 -9.53
C ALA A 177 -2.93 8.12 -10.55
N LEU A 178 -2.47 6.96 -11.00
CA LEU A 178 -3.20 6.16 -11.97
C LEU A 178 -4.49 5.59 -11.38
N TRP A 179 -4.40 4.78 -10.34
CA TRP A 179 -5.49 3.94 -9.85
C TRP A 179 -6.55 4.70 -9.07
N MET A 180 -6.16 5.80 -8.41
CA MET A 180 -7.05 6.56 -7.54
C MET A 180 -7.55 7.85 -8.17
N LYS A 181 -6.99 8.31 -9.30
CA LYS A 181 -7.37 9.60 -9.92
C LYS A 181 -7.64 9.48 -11.42
N LEU A 182 -6.70 8.95 -12.21
CA LEU A 182 -6.80 8.99 -13.68
C LEU A 182 -7.67 7.85 -14.24
N LEU A 183 -7.34 6.61 -13.90
CA LEU A 183 -7.93 5.41 -14.51
C LEU A 183 -9.43 5.23 -14.20
N PRO A 184 -9.93 5.49 -12.98
CA PRO A 184 -11.37 5.43 -12.72
C PRO A 184 -12.19 6.30 -13.69
N ALA A 185 -11.72 7.52 -13.96
CA ALA A 185 -12.34 8.42 -14.93
C ALA A 185 -12.22 7.89 -16.38
N GLU A 186 -11.03 7.40 -16.77
CA GLU A 186 -10.81 6.78 -18.10
C GLU A 186 -11.72 5.55 -18.32
N TRP A 187 -12.04 4.79 -17.27
CA TRP A 187 -12.98 3.67 -17.30
C TRP A 187 -14.46 4.09 -17.17
N GLY A 188 -14.74 5.39 -17.19
CA GLY A 188 -16.07 5.95 -17.17
C GLY A 188 -16.74 5.93 -15.79
N TRP A 189 -15.97 5.99 -14.70
CA TRP A 189 -16.48 6.12 -13.34
C TRP A 189 -15.58 7.01 -12.49
N ASP A 190 -15.74 8.33 -12.67
CA ASP A 190 -14.93 9.33 -11.98
C ASP A 190 -15.40 9.59 -10.54
N VAL A 191 -15.24 8.59 -9.66
CA VAL A 191 -15.64 8.64 -8.25
C VAL A 191 -14.46 8.69 -7.29
N MET A 192 -13.22 8.59 -7.76
CA MET A 192 -12.04 8.56 -6.89
C MET A 192 -11.12 9.75 -7.18
N ASP A 193 -10.45 10.25 -6.13
CA ASP A 193 -9.33 11.16 -6.25
C ASP A 193 -8.30 10.93 -5.14
N CYS A 194 -7.13 11.51 -5.29
CA CYS A 194 -6.15 11.62 -4.22
C CYS A 194 -5.41 12.96 -4.28
N VAL A 195 -4.99 13.41 -3.10
CA VAL A 195 -4.24 14.64 -2.89
C VAL A 195 -2.87 14.26 -2.35
N TYR A 196 -1.81 14.78 -3.00
CA TYR A 196 -0.43 14.60 -2.59
C TYR A 196 0.19 15.94 -2.20
N GLN A 197 0.97 15.95 -1.13
CA GLN A 197 1.69 17.13 -0.66
C GLN A 197 3.01 16.72 -0.01
N THR A 198 3.95 17.66 0.09
CA THR A 198 5.15 17.47 0.91
C THR A 198 4.77 17.51 2.39
N LYS A 199 5.02 16.41 3.10
CA LYS A 199 4.76 16.28 4.53
C LYS A 199 5.96 16.76 5.37
N GLY A 200 5.74 16.88 6.68
CA GLY A 200 6.77 17.36 7.63
C GLY A 200 8.03 16.48 7.72
N ASN A 201 7.95 15.23 7.27
CA ASN A 201 9.09 14.31 7.13
C ASN A 201 9.86 14.48 5.81
N GLY A 202 9.45 15.43 4.95
CA GLY A 202 10.09 15.73 3.67
C GLY A 202 9.59 14.90 2.49
N ALA A 203 8.80 13.85 2.72
CA ALA A 203 8.25 13.03 1.65
C ALA A 203 7.11 13.75 0.91
N PHE A 204 7.11 13.68 -0.42
CA PHE A 204 5.93 14.02 -1.22
C PHE A 204 5.01 12.80 -1.27
N ALA A 205 3.93 12.84 -0.49
CA ALA A 205 3.10 11.67 -0.20
C ALA A 205 1.61 12.01 -0.16
N VAL A 206 0.77 10.98 -0.23
CA VAL A 206 -0.69 11.15 -0.10
C VAL A 206 -1.06 11.76 1.24
N THR A 207 -1.87 12.82 1.20
CA THR A 207 -2.52 13.41 2.37
C THR A 207 -3.99 13.04 2.45
N GLU A 208 -4.65 12.84 1.30
CA GLU A 208 -6.06 12.49 1.24
C GLU A 208 -6.32 11.51 0.09
N TYR A 209 -7.12 10.48 0.36
CA TYR A 209 -7.91 9.81 -0.68
C TYR A 209 -9.35 10.29 -0.58
N VAL A 210 -10.01 10.43 -1.72
CA VAL A 210 -11.40 10.90 -1.79
C VAL A 210 -12.21 9.90 -2.58
N LEU A 211 -13.38 9.54 -2.04
CA LEU A 211 -14.38 8.75 -2.75
C LEU A 211 -15.69 9.56 -2.79
N TYR A 212 -16.09 9.99 -3.98
CA TYR A 212 -17.31 10.75 -4.20
C TYR A 212 -18.53 9.83 -4.25
N LYS A 213 -19.66 10.29 -3.68
CA LYS A 213 -20.96 9.61 -3.70
C LYS A 213 -21.65 9.67 -5.07
N ALA A 214 -21.14 10.50 -5.98
CA ALA A 214 -21.53 10.57 -7.38
C ALA A 214 -20.30 10.88 -8.26
N PRO A 215 -20.27 10.41 -9.52
CA PRO A 215 -19.20 10.80 -10.45
C PRO A 215 -19.14 12.31 -10.66
N ARG A 216 -17.94 12.86 -10.83
CA ARG A 216 -17.70 14.30 -11.06
C ARG A 216 -18.00 14.76 -12.48
#